data_AF-A0A972C1V5-F1
#
_entry.id   AF-A0A972C1V5-F1
#
_cell.length_a   1.000
_cell.length_b   1.000
_cell.length_c   1.000
_cell.angle_alpha   90.00
_cell.angle_beta   90.00
_cell.angle_gamma   90.00
#
_symmetry.space_group_name_H-M   'P 1'
#
loop_
_entity.id
_entity.type
_entity.pdbx_description
1 polymer ?
#
loop_
_entity_poly.entity_id
_entity_poly.type
_entity_poly.pdbx_seq_one_letter_code
_entity_poly.pdbx_strand_id
1 'polypeptide(L)' 'LVDGLSSASAVARDLVGTEELVDFTHRESPFQRFSRQLGTSIGNTLALHLGLAAPQLR' A
#
# COMPACT_ATOMS: atom_id res chain seq x y z
N LEU A 1 6.16 -3.81 39.05
CA LEU A 1 4.89 -3.39 38.42
C LEU A 1 5.07 -3.41 36.90
N VAL A 2 5.12 -4.59 36.31
CA VAL A 2 5.16 -4.80 34.85
C VAL A 2 4.29 -6.03 34.57
N ASP A 3 2.98 -5.87 34.68
CA ASP A 3 1.98 -6.92 34.41
C ASP A 3 1.04 -6.49 33.26
N GLY A 4 1.62 -6.09 32.12
CA GLY A 4 0.83 -5.48 31.06
C GLY A 4 1.52 -5.37 29.70
N LEU A 5 2.24 -6.41 29.29
CA LEU A 5 2.79 -6.51 27.91
C LEU A 5 1.74 -6.95 26.87
N SER A 6 0.44 -6.77 27.18
CA SER A 6 -0.59 -6.96 26.16
C SER A 6 -0.58 -5.76 25.23
N SER A 7 -0.44 -6.00 23.92
CA SER A 7 -0.50 -4.93 22.93
C SER A 7 -1.89 -4.26 23.00
N ALA A 8 -1.98 -2.96 22.67
CA ALA A 8 -3.27 -2.26 22.65
C ALA A 8 -4.32 -3.00 21.80
N SER A 9 -3.89 -3.68 20.74
CA SER A 9 -4.74 -4.54 19.90
C SER A 9 -5.22 -5.80 20.61
N ALA A 10 -4.43 -6.40 21.49
CA ALA A 10 -4.84 -7.55 22.29
C ALA A 10 -5.87 -7.15 23.37
N VAL A 11 -5.64 -6.05 24.09
CA VAL A 11 -6.62 -5.49 25.03
C VAL A 11 -7.94 -5.13 24.33
N ALA A 12 -7.86 -4.57 23.12
CA ALA A 12 -9.05 -4.24 22.33
C ALA A 12 -9.87 -5.48 21.96
N ARG A 13 -9.23 -6.60 21.57
CA ARG A 13 -9.94 -7.85 21.28
C ARG A 13 -10.66 -8.40 22.52
N ASP A 14 -10.01 -8.37 23.67
CA ASP A 14 -10.56 -8.90 24.92
C ASP A 14 -11.77 -8.08 25.42
N LEU A 15 -11.76 -6.75 25.23
CA LEU A 15 -12.88 -5.88 25.62
C LEU A 15 -14.03 -5.88 24.61
N VAL A 16 -13.72 -5.85 23.31
CA VAL A 16 -14.72 -5.75 22.24
C VAL A 16 -15.30 -7.12 21.90
N GLY A 17 -14.63 -8.21 22.30
CA GLY A 17 -15.13 -9.58 22.18
C GLY A 17 -15.14 -10.12 20.74
N THR A 18 -14.42 -9.49 19.81
CA THR A 18 -14.39 -9.88 18.40
C THR A 18 -13.15 -10.74 18.13
N GLU A 19 -13.36 -12.05 17.94
CA GLU A 19 -12.29 -13.00 17.57
C GLU A 19 -11.79 -12.77 16.14
N GLU A 20 -12.66 -12.29 15.25
CA GLU A 20 -12.35 -12.01 13.85
C GLU A 20 -12.13 -10.51 13.61
N LEU A 21 -10.93 -10.14 13.17
CA LEU A 21 -10.65 -8.77 12.72
C LEU A 21 -10.89 -8.69 11.21
N VAL A 22 -11.92 -7.94 10.80
CA VAL A 22 -12.17 -7.63 9.40
C VAL A 22 -11.39 -6.38 9.01
N ASP A 23 -10.52 -6.51 8.01
CA ASP A 23 -9.72 -5.42 7.50
C ASP A 23 -10.41 -4.72 6.32
N PHE A 24 -10.92 -3.52 6.57
CA PHE A 24 -11.59 -2.68 5.59
C PHE A 24 -10.64 -1.75 4.81
N THR A 25 -9.32 -1.92 4.97
CA THR A 25 -8.33 -1.10 4.26
C THR A 25 -8.47 -1.34 2.76
N HIS A 26 -8.79 -0.27 2.02
CA HIS A 26 -8.80 -0.33 0.57
C HIS A 26 -7.38 -0.61 0.06
N ARG A 27 -7.22 -1.75 -0.63
CA ARG A 27 -5.95 -2.16 -1.23
C ARG A 27 -6.10 -2.19 -2.74
N GLU A 28 -5.09 -1.66 -3.41
CA GLU A 28 -5.00 -1.74 -4.85
C GLU A 28 -4.90 -3.21 -5.29
N SER A 29 -5.67 -3.60 -6.31
CA SER A 29 -5.66 -4.98 -6.78
C SER A 29 -4.29 -5.34 -7.39
N PRO A 30 -3.85 -6.61 -7.32
CA PRO A 30 -2.59 -7.03 -7.93
C PRO A 30 -2.51 -6.69 -9.43
N PHE A 31 -3.63 -6.86 -10.14
CA PHE A 31 -3.74 -6.53 -11.56
C PHE A 31 -3.60 -5.04 -11.83
N GLN A 32 -4.21 -4.19 -10.99
CA GLN A 32 -4.10 -2.73 -11.12
C GLN A 32 -2.67 -2.26 -10.85
N ARG A 33 -2.00 -2.81 -9.83
CA ARG A 33 -0.57 -2.56 -9.57
C ARG A 33 0.32 -2.96 -10.74
N PHE A 34 0.07 -4.14 -11.32
CA PHE A 34 0.79 -4.62 -12.50
C PHE A 34 0.58 -3.69 -13.69
N SER A 35 -0.68 -3.36 -14.01
CA SER A 35 -1.05 -2.53 -15.16
C SER A 35 -0.46 -1.12 -15.04
N ARG A 36 -0.46 -0.56 -13.83
CA ARG A 36 0.19 0.72 -13.53
C ARG A 36 1.69 0.68 -13.82
N GLN A 37 2.39 -0.32 -13.29
CA GLN A 37 3.85 -0.46 -13.51
C GLN A 37 4.18 -0.67 -15.00
N LEU A 38 3.41 -1.50 -15.69
CA LEU A 38 3.57 -1.75 -17.13
C LEU A 38 3.33 -0.48 -17.96
N GLY A 39 2.26 0.25 -17.68
CA GLY A 39 1.97 1.51 -18.37
C GLY A 39 3.05 2.56 -18.14
N THR A 40 3.56 2.67 -16.91
CA THR A 40 4.66 3.59 -16.59
C THR A 40 5.95 3.24 -17.33
N SER A 41 6.32 1.96 -17.43
CA SER A 41 7.56 1.56 -18.11
C SER A 41 7.49 1.82 -19.62
N ILE A 42 6.36 1.49 -20.24
CA ILE A 42 6.08 1.78 -21.66
C ILE A 42 6.08 3.29 -21.90
N GLY A 43 5.34 4.04 -21.08
CA GLY A 43 5.25 5.51 -21.19
C GLY A 43 6.61 6.19 -21.06
N ASN A 44 7.44 5.78 -20.11
CA ASN A 44 8.79 6.31 -19.94
C ASN A 44 9.68 5.99 -21.15
N THR A 45 9.60 4.76 -21.66
CA THR A 45 10.38 4.35 -22.84
C THR A 45 9.97 5.18 -24.07
N LEU A 46 8.67 5.33 -24.31
CA LEU A 46 8.16 6.15 -25.41
C LEU A 46 8.53 7.62 -25.25
N ALA A 47 8.41 8.19 -24.05
CA ALA A 47 8.78 9.57 -23.78
C ALA A 47 10.26 9.84 -24.09
N LEU A 48 11.16 8.90 -23.74
CA LEU A 48 12.59 9.00 -24.07
C LEU A 48 12.83 8.99 -25.58
N HIS A 49 12.17 8.09 -26.33
CA HIS A 49 12.35 7.99 -27.78
C HIS A 49 11.75 9.18 -28.54
N LEU A 50 10.68 9.77 -28.02
CA LEU A 50 10.04 10.95 -28.59
C LEU A 50 10.69 12.27 -28.13
N GLY A 51 11.76 12.20 -27.31
CA GLY A 51 12.44 13.38 -26.79
C GLY A 51 11.60 14.20 -25.81
N LEU A 52 10.51 13.64 -25.28
CA LEU A 52 9.60 14.27 -24.31
C LEU A 52 10.14 14.17 -22.89
N ALA A 53 11.46 14.17 -22.72
CA ALA A 53 12.11 14.04 -21.42
C ALA A 53 11.62 15.15 -20.48
N ALA A 54 10.90 14.78 -19.44
CA ALA A 54 10.46 15.73 -18.42
C ALA A 54 11.71 16.33 -17.74
N PRO A 55 11.73 17.66 -17.49
CA PRO A 55 12.82 18.28 -16.76
C PRO A 55 12.92 17.63 -15.37
N GLN A 56 14.12 17.18 -15.02
CA GLN A 56 14.41 16.67 -13.69
C GLN A 56 14.23 17.82 -12.71
N LEU A 57 13.18 17.79 -11.89
CA LEU A 57 13.03 18.70 -10.76
C LEU A 57 14.08 18.29 -9.71
N ARG A 58 15.22 18.96 -9.74
CA ARG A 58 16.26 18.90 -8.69
C ARG A 58 15.97 19.94 -7.61
#